data_AF-A0A821F9J3-F1
#
_entry.id   AF-A0A821F9J3-F1
#
_cell.length_a   1.000
_cell.length_b   1.000
_cell.length_c   1.000
_cell.angle_alpha   90.00
_cell.angle_beta   90.00
_cell.angle_gamma   90.00
#
_symmetry.space_group_name_H-M   'P 1'
#
loop_
_entity.id
_entity.type
_entity.pdbx_description
1 polymer ?
#
loop_
_entity_poly.entity_id
_entity_poly.type
_entity_poly.pdbx_seq_one_letter_code
_entity_poly.pdbx_strand_id
1 'polypeptide(L)'
;MIPSGRYIQTVILFDRSVDLITPFCSQMCYEGLLDEYFNIEGGRMKIPKNGNTDNASKQYEHISLSTRDDMVIEGIRAMHFTKVFQEIKAYLARQNVLQNDVRDKMQDASISDLKQLVHTDVKGHINAKKQITRHLDLCTDIYEKKKASDFKIQLEMETDILHLHNFEDIVSYIHTMICRCEPNKYRPLQLLCLLSTANNGLTREYYELLCRSYLQAYGYENIPLLYKLEKLNLFHAKRSCDVPIAINTNTPAGFRGDAILKMGKQVAQNLTEKTQTQKTFFHYIAKRLNLTPDLNQQARTTPGPDMADVFGSVYVPLSCRLIEEALLNPAKLSTLQHELLQRGYPGADDLYSHRSSGVSTRAQFHEVQQAILVVFIGGCTQSEINALRMLAMSKCNIKWQFYFAPTNIWTHTRLLKEIEASQ
;
A
#
# COMPACT_ATOMS: atom_id res chain seq x y z
N MET A 1 18.44 4.65 11.31
CA MET A 1 19.85 5.08 11.33
C MET A 1 20.67 4.04 10.59
N ILE A 2 21.57 4.47 9.71
CA ILE A 2 22.47 3.55 8.99
C ILE A 2 23.61 3.17 9.95
N PRO A 3 23.95 1.88 10.12
CA PRO A 3 25.06 1.47 10.96
C PRO A 3 26.37 2.11 10.48
N SER A 4 27.19 2.62 11.41
CA SER A 4 28.51 3.19 11.12
C SER A 4 29.34 2.23 10.25
N GLY A 5 29.85 2.71 9.11
CA GLY A 5 30.66 1.92 8.17
C GLY A 5 29.91 1.29 6.99
N ARG A 6 28.58 1.47 6.87
CA ARG A 6 27.82 1.06 5.67
C ARG A 6 27.52 2.25 4.77
N TYR A 7 28.00 2.21 3.54
CA TYR A 7 27.70 3.20 2.51
C TYR A 7 26.37 2.84 1.82
N ILE A 8 25.54 3.84 1.54
CA ILE A 8 24.36 3.67 0.68
C ILE A 8 24.87 3.40 -0.73
N GLN A 9 24.49 2.27 -1.31
CA GLN A 9 24.94 1.87 -2.64
C GLN A 9 23.99 2.38 -3.73
N THR A 10 22.69 2.39 -3.42
CA THR A 10 21.64 2.81 -4.36
C THR A 10 20.68 3.76 -3.66
N VAL A 11 20.35 4.86 -4.33
CA VAL A 11 19.26 5.75 -3.94
C VAL A 11 18.17 5.64 -4.99
N ILE A 12 16.94 5.43 -4.56
CA ILE A 12 15.75 5.44 -5.40
C ILE A 12 14.88 6.61 -4.96
N LEU A 13 14.57 7.50 -5.88
CA LEU A 13 13.61 8.58 -5.69
C LEU A 13 12.31 8.17 -6.37
N PHE A 14 11.22 8.13 -5.62
CA PHE A 14 9.91 7.75 -6.14
C PHE A 14 8.91 8.87 -5.88
N ASP A 15 8.35 9.46 -6.92
CA ASP A 15 7.27 10.43 -6.82
C ASP A 15 5.92 9.72 -6.71
N ARG A 16 5.13 10.07 -5.69
CA ARG A 16 3.80 9.53 -5.44
C ARG A 16 2.86 9.71 -6.64
N SER A 17 3.02 10.76 -7.44
CA SER A 17 2.16 11.02 -8.61
C SER A 17 2.20 9.90 -9.66
N VAL A 18 3.25 9.07 -9.65
CA VAL A 18 3.40 7.92 -10.56
C VAL A 18 2.46 6.77 -10.20
N ASP A 19 2.06 6.64 -8.94
CA ASP A 19 1.15 5.58 -8.52
C ASP A 19 0.12 6.14 -7.54
N LEU A 20 -0.96 6.70 -8.06
CA LEU A 20 -2.04 7.21 -7.22
C LEU A 20 -3.01 6.12 -6.78
N ILE A 21 -2.86 4.87 -7.26
CA ILE A 21 -3.79 3.77 -6.99
C ILE A 21 -3.54 3.16 -5.63
N THR A 22 -2.27 2.84 -5.34
CA THR A 22 -1.86 2.14 -4.11
C THR A 22 -2.38 2.78 -2.82
N PRO A 23 -2.36 4.13 -2.63
CA PRO A 23 -2.88 4.76 -1.42
C PRO A 23 -4.39 4.56 -1.18
N PHE A 24 -5.18 4.25 -2.21
CA PHE A 24 -6.63 4.04 -2.09
C PHE A 24 -7.03 2.56 -1.93
N CYS A 25 -6.07 1.64 -1.99
CA CYS A 25 -6.31 0.24 -1.65
C CYS A 25 -6.31 0.04 -0.13
N SER A 26 -7.27 -0.72 0.38
CA SER A 26 -7.35 -1.07 1.81
C SER A 26 -6.17 -1.96 2.20
N GLN A 27 -5.40 -1.55 3.20
CA GLN A 27 -4.19 -2.29 3.60
C GLN A 27 -4.56 -3.60 4.31
N MET A 28 -3.81 -4.67 4.02
CA MET A 28 -4.08 -6.01 4.59
C MET A 28 -2.93 -6.57 5.43
N CYS A 29 -1.81 -5.86 5.51
CA CYS A 29 -0.75 -6.17 6.47
C CYS A 29 -1.11 -5.65 7.88
N TYR A 30 -0.57 -6.29 8.93
CA TYR A 30 -0.88 -5.93 10.31
C TYR A 30 -0.60 -4.46 10.63
N GLU A 31 0.60 -3.97 10.28
CA GLU A 31 0.99 -2.59 10.58
C GLU A 31 0.18 -1.56 9.79
N GLY A 32 -0.20 -1.88 8.54
CA GLY A 32 -1.08 -1.03 7.74
C GLY A 32 -2.48 -0.92 8.34
N LEU A 33 -3.05 -2.03 8.82
CA LEU A 33 -4.32 -2.01 9.53
C LEU A 33 -4.22 -1.28 10.88
N LEU A 34 -3.09 -1.39 11.58
CA LEU A 34 -2.87 -0.58 12.78
C LEU A 34 -2.91 0.92 12.45
N ASP A 35 -2.29 1.33 11.34
CA ASP A 35 -2.33 2.74 10.90
C ASP A 35 -3.75 3.19 10.52
N GLU A 36 -4.50 2.38 9.78
CA GLU A 36 -5.87 2.70 9.36
C GLU A 36 -6.85 2.82 10.55
N TYR A 37 -6.75 1.93 11.54
CA TYR A 37 -7.72 1.86 12.63
C TYR A 37 -7.33 2.64 13.89
N PHE A 38 -6.04 2.90 14.10
CA PHE A 38 -5.53 3.54 15.32
C PHE A 38 -4.63 4.75 15.07
N ASN A 39 -4.31 5.07 13.82
CA ASN A 39 -3.51 6.23 13.42
C ASN A 39 -2.11 6.25 14.07
N ILE A 40 -1.11 5.79 13.31
CA ILE A 40 0.28 5.80 13.74
C ILE A 40 0.91 7.16 13.40
N GLU A 41 1.42 7.85 14.42
CA GLU A 41 2.10 9.14 14.29
C GLU A 41 3.49 9.03 14.94
N GLY A 42 4.55 9.31 14.18
CA GLY A 42 5.93 9.25 14.69
C GLY A 42 6.33 7.88 15.25
N GLY A 43 5.79 6.80 14.67
CA GLY A 43 6.03 5.42 15.13
C GLY A 43 5.34 5.06 16.45
N ARG A 44 4.34 5.85 16.87
CA ARG A 44 3.56 5.62 18.08
C ARG A 44 2.06 5.63 17.77
N MET A 45 1.30 4.86 18.52
CA MET A 45 -0.16 4.85 18.48
C MET A 45 -0.74 5.27 19.83
N LYS A 46 -1.92 5.89 19.82
CA LYS A 46 -2.65 6.33 21.02
C LYS A 46 -3.90 5.48 21.19
N ILE A 47 -3.96 4.69 22.26
CA ILE A 47 -5.09 3.79 22.53
C ILE A 47 -5.80 4.23 23.81
N PRO A 48 -7.13 4.32 23.83
CA PRO A 48 -7.86 4.59 25.07
C PRO A 48 -7.57 3.48 26.08
N LYS A 49 -7.21 3.85 27.32
CA LYS A 49 -7.12 2.86 28.40
C LYS A 49 -8.54 2.45 28.78
N ASN A 50 -8.84 1.16 28.73
CA ASN A 50 -10.02 0.59 29.38
C ASN A 50 -9.79 0.62 30.90
N GLY A 51 -9.98 1.79 31.50
CA GLY A 51 -9.98 2.01 32.94
C GLY A 51 -11.41 2.17 33.44
N ASN A 52 -11.82 1.31 34.36
CA ASN A 52 -13.12 1.33 35.04
C ASN A 52 -13.22 2.47 36.05
N THR A 53 -12.95 3.71 35.63
CA THR A 53 -12.96 4.88 36.52
C THR A 53 -13.96 5.90 36.02
N ASP A 54 -15.03 6.07 36.79
CA ASP A 54 -16.13 7.04 36.65
C ASP A 54 -15.71 8.52 36.66
N ASN A 55 -14.42 8.82 36.44
CA ASN A 55 -13.88 10.18 36.41
C ASN A 55 -13.28 10.51 35.04
N ALA A 56 -13.95 11.44 34.37
CA ALA A 56 -13.86 11.83 32.97
C ALA A 56 -12.53 12.51 32.53
N SER A 57 -11.41 11.80 32.65
CA SER A 57 -10.24 12.08 31.80
C SER A 57 -9.96 10.84 30.96
N LYS A 58 -10.16 10.94 29.64
CA LYS A 58 -9.78 9.87 28.71
C LYS A 58 -8.26 9.70 28.80
N GLN A 59 -7.81 8.77 29.64
CA GLN A 59 -6.39 8.41 29.69
C GLN A 59 -6.06 7.59 28.46
N TYR A 60 -5.04 8.03 27.73
CA TYR A 60 -4.51 7.30 26.59
C TYR A 60 -3.23 6.57 26.98
N GLU A 61 -3.07 5.33 26.50
CA GLU A 61 -1.79 4.65 26.48
C GLU A 61 -1.09 4.98 25.15
N HIS A 62 0.19 5.33 25.25
CA HIS A 62 1.06 5.50 24.09
C HIS A 62 1.86 4.21 23.88
N ILE A 63 1.68 3.60 22.72
CA ILE A 63 2.39 2.36 22.35
C ILE A 63 3.40 2.69 21.25
N SER A 64 4.66 2.34 21.48
CA SER A 64 5.74 2.43 20.50
C SER A 64 5.71 1.19 19.61
N LEU A 65 5.77 1.38 18.29
CA LEU A 65 5.87 0.30 17.29
C LEU A 65 7.31 0.11 16.77
N SER A 66 8.28 0.63 17.52
CA SER A 66 9.70 0.43 17.26
C SER A 66 10.12 -0.97 17.68
N THR A 67 10.85 -1.67 16.81
CA THR A 67 11.46 -2.98 17.08
C THR A 67 12.37 -2.99 18.32
N ARG A 68 12.87 -1.81 18.72
CA ARG A 68 13.68 -1.64 19.93
C ARG A 68 12.86 -1.79 21.22
N ASP A 69 11.61 -1.32 21.19
CA ASP A 69 10.74 -1.27 22.37
C ASP A 69 9.76 -2.45 22.39
N ASP A 70 9.45 -2.99 21.21
CA ASP A 70 8.58 -4.14 20.99
C ASP A 70 9.24 -5.10 20.01
N MET A 71 9.68 -6.28 20.48
CA MET A 71 10.32 -7.26 19.60
C MET A 71 9.29 -8.12 18.84
N VAL A 72 8.05 -8.19 19.36
CA VAL A 72 6.99 -9.02 18.79
C VAL A 72 6.54 -8.44 17.46
N ILE A 73 6.43 -7.10 17.38
CA ILE A 73 5.98 -6.40 16.17
C ILE A 73 6.81 -6.75 14.94
N GLU A 74 8.12 -6.99 15.06
CA GLU A 74 8.99 -7.24 13.91
C GLU A 74 8.58 -8.46 13.11
N GLY A 75 8.15 -9.53 13.79
CA GLY A 75 7.71 -10.75 13.14
C GLY A 75 6.33 -10.64 12.49
N ILE A 76 5.45 -9.78 13.02
CA ILE A 76 4.04 -9.73 12.58
C ILE A 76 3.69 -8.50 11.72
N ARG A 77 4.51 -7.44 11.72
CA ARG A 77 4.17 -6.14 11.09
C ARG A 77 3.79 -6.24 9.61
N ALA A 78 4.56 -7.04 8.86
CA ALA A 78 4.40 -7.21 7.42
C ALA A 78 3.50 -8.41 7.08
N MET A 79 3.07 -9.19 8.06
CA MET A 79 2.23 -10.36 7.81
C MET A 79 0.83 -9.93 7.38
N HIS A 80 0.25 -10.68 6.44
CA HIS A 80 -1.16 -10.58 6.13
C HIS A 80 -2.01 -10.86 7.38
N PHE A 81 -3.01 -10.02 7.62
CA PHE A 81 -3.78 -10.00 8.86
C PHE A 81 -4.35 -11.35 9.29
N THR A 82 -4.80 -12.18 8.34
CA THR A 82 -5.37 -13.50 8.64
C THR A 82 -4.37 -14.47 9.26
N LYS A 83 -3.06 -14.26 9.03
CA LYS A 83 -1.98 -15.10 9.57
C LYS A 83 -1.53 -14.63 10.97
N VAL A 84 -1.78 -13.37 11.33
CA VAL A 84 -1.26 -12.73 12.55
C VAL A 84 -1.75 -13.43 13.82
N PHE A 85 -3.04 -13.79 13.90
CA PHE A 85 -3.58 -14.49 15.07
C PHE A 85 -2.89 -15.83 15.34
N GLN A 86 -2.53 -16.57 14.29
CA GLN A 86 -1.84 -17.85 14.42
C GLN A 86 -0.40 -17.63 14.91
N GLU A 87 0.30 -16.64 14.37
CA GLU A 87 1.67 -16.32 14.80
C GLU A 87 1.72 -15.82 16.24
N ILE A 88 0.79 -14.96 16.67
CA ILE A 88 0.70 -14.48 18.06
C ILE A 88 0.48 -15.66 19.02
N LYS A 89 -0.40 -16.61 18.67
CA LYS A 89 -0.60 -17.84 19.44
C LYS A 89 0.69 -18.67 19.53
N ALA A 90 1.44 -18.77 18.42
CA ALA A 90 2.74 -19.46 18.40
C ALA A 90 3.79 -18.74 19.27
N TYR A 91 3.81 -17.40 19.31
CA TYR A 91 4.65 -16.66 20.25
C TYR A 91 4.25 -16.95 21.70
N LEU A 92 2.95 -16.93 22.01
CA LEU A 92 2.47 -17.20 23.37
C LEU A 92 2.85 -18.62 23.84
N ALA A 93 2.69 -19.62 22.97
CA ALA A 93 3.10 -20.99 23.25
C ALA A 93 4.61 -21.10 23.52
N ARG A 94 5.45 -20.49 22.67
CA ARG A 94 6.91 -20.44 22.88
C ARG A 94 7.29 -19.77 24.20
N GLN A 95 6.63 -18.65 24.54
CA GLN A 95 6.85 -18.00 25.82
C GLN A 95 6.44 -18.92 26.99
N ASN A 96 5.32 -19.63 26.91
CA ASN A 96 4.91 -20.54 27.99
C ASN A 96 5.94 -21.66 28.24
N VAL A 97 6.58 -22.19 27.19
CA VAL A 97 7.67 -23.17 27.35
C VAL A 97 8.86 -22.55 28.08
N LEU A 98 9.32 -21.37 27.63
CA LEU A 98 10.41 -20.64 28.28
C LEU A 98 10.11 -20.33 29.76
N GLN A 99 8.85 -20.06 30.11
CA GLN A 99 8.46 -19.86 31.50
C GLN A 99 8.68 -21.09 32.36
N ASN A 100 8.37 -22.26 31.83
CA ASN A 100 8.57 -23.52 32.54
C ASN A 100 10.06 -23.79 32.72
N ASP A 101 10.88 -23.57 31.68
CA ASP A 101 12.33 -23.73 31.77
C ASP A 101 12.95 -22.77 32.82
N VAL A 102 12.47 -21.52 32.88
CA VAL A 102 12.90 -20.54 33.89
C VAL A 102 12.48 -21.01 35.29
N ARG A 103 11.27 -21.56 35.43
CA ARG A 103 10.78 -22.10 36.71
C ARG A 103 11.61 -23.28 37.18
N ASP A 104 11.99 -24.19 36.29
CA ASP A 104 12.80 -25.35 36.62
C ASP A 104 14.21 -24.92 37.05
N LYS A 105 14.84 -24.00 36.30
CA LYS A 105 16.14 -23.40 36.68
C LYS A 105 16.10 -22.68 38.03
N MET A 106 14.98 -22.07 38.41
CA MET A 106 14.84 -21.45 39.74
C MET A 106 14.84 -22.45 40.88
N GLN A 107 14.40 -23.69 40.65
CA GLN A 107 14.39 -24.73 41.69
C GLN A 107 15.80 -25.22 42.02
N ASP A 108 16.71 -25.19 41.04
CA ASP A 108 18.08 -25.70 41.17
C ASP A 108 19.15 -24.61 41.37
N ALA A 109 18.77 -23.32 41.40
CA ALA A 109 19.71 -22.20 41.40
C ALA A 109 20.22 -21.79 42.80
N SER A 110 21.49 -21.36 42.85
CA SER A 110 22.07 -20.73 44.06
C SER A 110 21.49 -19.33 44.31
N ILE A 111 21.62 -18.79 45.53
CA ILE A 111 21.07 -17.47 45.91
C ILE A 111 21.63 -16.32 45.04
N SER A 112 22.89 -16.41 44.61
CA SER A 112 23.52 -15.43 43.72
C SER A 112 22.97 -15.52 42.30
N ASP A 113 22.78 -16.75 41.79
CA ASP A 113 22.23 -17.02 40.46
C ASP A 113 20.75 -16.62 40.36
N LEU A 114 19.99 -16.79 41.45
CA LEU A 114 18.59 -16.37 41.56
C LEU A 114 18.41 -14.86 41.31
N LYS A 115 19.30 -14.01 41.83
CA LYS A 115 19.21 -12.55 41.59
C LYS A 115 19.41 -12.20 40.12
N GLN A 116 20.36 -12.84 39.44
CA GLN A 116 20.64 -12.62 38.03
C GLN A 116 19.51 -13.14 37.13
N LEU A 117 18.98 -14.32 37.46
CA LEU A 117 17.88 -14.99 36.76
C LEU A 117 16.56 -14.21 36.89
N VAL A 118 16.24 -13.69 38.08
CA VAL A 118 15.07 -12.82 38.29
C VAL A 118 15.20 -11.50 37.54
N HIS A 119 16.39 -10.88 37.56
CA HIS A 119 16.54 -9.56 36.95
C HIS A 119 16.56 -9.61 35.41
N THR A 120 17.04 -10.70 34.82
CA THR A 120 17.22 -10.80 33.36
C THR A 120 16.08 -11.58 32.73
N ASP A 121 15.91 -12.84 33.12
CA ASP A 121 15.04 -13.79 32.41
C ASP A 121 13.57 -13.57 32.76
N VAL A 122 13.25 -13.37 34.04
CA VAL A 122 11.85 -13.15 34.47
C VAL A 122 11.30 -11.83 33.95
N LYS A 123 12.06 -10.73 34.09
CA LYS A 123 11.64 -9.42 33.58
C LYS A 123 11.47 -9.44 32.06
N GLY A 124 12.41 -10.06 31.33
CA GLY A 124 12.32 -10.23 29.89
C GLY A 124 11.07 -11.00 29.48
N HIS A 125 10.81 -12.12 30.16
CA HIS A 125 9.64 -12.96 29.92
C HIS A 125 8.31 -12.26 30.19
N ILE A 126 8.18 -11.56 31.33
CA ILE A 126 6.99 -10.77 31.65
C ILE A 126 6.75 -9.68 30.60
N ASN A 127 7.81 -8.99 30.17
CA ASN A 127 7.69 -7.96 29.15
C ASN A 127 7.27 -8.52 27.79
N ALA A 128 7.86 -9.64 27.35
CA ALA A 128 7.48 -10.31 26.11
C ALA A 128 6.02 -10.78 26.15
N LYS A 129 5.57 -11.40 27.24
CA LYS A 129 4.16 -11.76 27.41
C LYS A 129 3.23 -10.56 27.35
N LYS A 130 3.60 -9.45 28.00
CA LYS A 130 2.82 -8.20 27.93
C LYS A 130 2.69 -7.68 26.49
N GLN A 131 3.77 -7.71 25.70
CA GLN A 131 3.76 -7.31 24.29
C GLN A 131 2.87 -8.24 23.44
N ILE A 132 2.97 -9.56 23.64
CA ILE A 132 2.14 -10.55 22.95
C ILE A 132 0.65 -10.35 23.26
N THR A 133 0.29 -10.20 24.54
CA THR A 133 -1.10 -9.96 24.95
C THR A 133 -1.63 -8.66 24.35
N ARG A 134 -0.85 -7.59 24.39
CA ARG A 134 -1.24 -6.32 23.75
C ARG A 134 -1.54 -6.50 22.25
N HIS A 135 -0.68 -7.20 21.52
CA HIS A 135 -0.90 -7.45 20.10
C HIS A 135 -2.12 -8.33 19.83
N LEU A 136 -2.43 -9.27 20.73
CA LEU A 136 -3.66 -10.07 20.67
C LEU A 136 -4.91 -9.19 20.85
N ASP A 137 -4.90 -8.28 21.82
CA ASP A 137 -6.00 -7.34 22.06
C ASP A 137 -6.21 -6.42 20.84
N LEU A 138 -5.13 -5.85 20.32
CA LEU A 138 -5.13 -5.05 19.09
C LEU A 138 -5.71 -5.79 17.89
N CYS A 139 -5.34 -7.07 17.71
CA CYS A 139 -5.87 -7.89 16.63
C CYS A 139 -7.38 -8.13 16.80
N THR A 140 -7.83 -8.32 18.04
CA THR A 140 -9.25 -8.52 18.37
C THR A 140 -10.06 -7.25 18.05
N ASP A 141 -9.56 -6.08 18.46
CA ASP A 141 -10.19 -4.79 18.14
C ASP A 141 -10.31 -4.55 16.62
N ILE A 142 -9.25 -4.84 15.85
CA ILE A 142 -9.29 -4.74 14.39
C ILE A 142 -10.33 -5.70 13.82
N TYR A 143 -10.37 -6.94 14.30
CA TYR A 143 -11.31 -7.95 13.83
C TYR A 143 -12.76 -7.52 14.06
N GLU A 144 -13.10 -7.03 15.25
CA GLU A 144 -14.45 -6.55 15.57
C GLU A 144 -14.84 -5.33 14.71
N LYS A 145 -13.92 -4.37 14.50
CA LYS A 145 -14.17 -3.22 13.62
C LYS A 145 -14.40 -3.64 12.17
N LYS A 146 -13.64 -4.62 11.65
CA LYS A 146 -13.81 -5.15 10.30
C LYS A 146 -15.17 -5.84 10.16
N LYS A 147 -15.56 -6.65 11.15
CA LYS A 147 -16.83 -7.38 11.19
C LYS A 147 -18.05 -6.45 11.27
N ALA A 148 -17.95 -5.34 12.00
CA ALA A 148 -19.01 -4.35 12.13
C ALA A 148 -19.26 -3.52 10.88
N SER A 149 -18.46 -3.67 9.83
CA SER A 149 -18.51 -2.87 8.61
C SER A 149 -18.66 -3.75 7.38
N ASP A 150 -19.08 -3.16 6.25
CA ASP A 150 -19.15 -3.84 4.95
C ASP A 150 -17.74 -4.06 4.33
N PHE A 151 -16.71 -4.25 5.14
CA PHE A 151 -15.31 -4.33 4.73
C PHE A 151 -15.06 -5.46 3.74
N LYS A 152 -15.70 -6.63 3.90
CA LYS A 152 -15.57 -7.73 2.95
C LYS A 152 -16.07 -7.34 1.55
N ILE A 153 -17.26 -6.74 1.48
CA ILE A 153 -17.85 -6.29 0.21
C ILE A 153 -16.98 -5.19 -0.38
N GLN A 154 -16.47 -4.26 0.44
CA GLN A 154 -15.53 -3.25 -0.04
C GLN A 154 -14.28 -3.87 -0.68
N LEU A 155 -13.67 -4.88 -0.06
CA LEU A 155 -12.50 -5.55 -0.65
C LEU A 155 -12.84 -6.25 -1.97
N GLU A 156 -14.03 -6.84 -2.10
CA GLU A 156 -14.51 -7.41 -3.36
C GLU A 156 -14.64 -6.33 -4.44
N MET A 157 -15.21 -5.16 -4.10
CA MET A 157 -15.32 -4.02 -5.03
C MET A 157 -13.95 -3.45 -5.41
N GLU A 158 -13.01 -3.30 -4.46
CA GLU A 158 -11.64 -2.88 -4.75
C GLU A 158 -10.94 -3.87 -5.70
N THR A 159 -11.14 -5.17 -5.47
CA THR A 159 -10.63 -6.24 -6.35
C THR A 159 -11.18 -6.09 -7.76
N ASP A 160 -12.49 -5.92 -7.90
CA ASP A 160 -13.14 -5.76 -9.20
C ASP A 160 -12.69 -4.48 -9.92
N ILE A 161 -12.47 -3.38 -9.19
CA ILE A 161 -11.90 -2.15 -9.75
C ILE A 161 -10.50 -2.41 -10.30
N LEU A 162 -9.64 -3.09 -9.54
CA LEU A 162 -8.26 -3.38 -9.95
C LEU A 162 -8.21 -4.35 -11.14
N HIS A 163 -9.16 -5.27 -11.25
CA HIS A 163 -9.28 -6.19 -12.37
C HIS A 163 -10.07 -5.60 -13.55
N LEU A 164 -10.67 -4.41 -13.37
CA LEU A 164 -11.54 -3.73 -14.33
C LEU A 164 -12.75 -4.58 -14.74
N HIS A 165 -13.38 -5.22 -13.77
CA HIS A 165 -14.59 -6.03 -13.93
C HIS A 165 -15.78 -5.41 -13.19
N ASN A 166 -17.00 -5.86 -13.50
CA ASN A 166 -18.23 -5.54 -12.76
C ASN A 166 -18.48 -4.03 -12.54
N PHE A 167 -18.19 -3.19 -13.55
CA PHE A 167 -18.25 -1.73 -13.43
C PHE A 167 -19.60 -1.20 -12.91
N GLU A 168 -20.72 -1.71 -13.43
CA GLU A 168 -22.06 -1.28 -13.00
C GLU A 168 -22.33 -1.64 -11.53
N ASP A 169 -21.92 -2.83 -11.09
CA ASP A 169 -22.10 -3.28 -9.70
C ASP A 169 -21.27 -2.41 -8.75
N ILE A 170 -20.03 -2.08 -9.15
CA ILE A 170 -19.17 -1.16 -8.39
C ILE A 170 -19.83 0.21 -8.25
N VAL A 171 -20.30 0.80 -9.36
CA VAL A 171 -20.97 2.12 -9.33
C VAL A 171 -22.23 2.06 -8.48
N SER A 172 -23.04 1.01 -8.63
CA SER A 172 -24.26 0.79 -7.85
C SER A 172 -23.96 0.68 -6.35
N TYR A 173 -22.90 -0.04 -5.98
CA TYR A 173 -22.44 -0.16 -4.60
C TYR A 173 -21.99 1.19 -4.02
N ILE A 174 -21.14 1.92 -4.73
CA ILE A 174 -20.66 3.24 -4.29
C ILE A 174 -21.84 4.22 -4.15
N HIS A 175 -22.74 4.25 -5.14
CA HIS A 175 -23.92 5.11 -5.10
C HIS A 175 -24.84 4.75 -3.93
N THR A 176 -25.06 3.47 -3.66
CA THR A 176 -25.84 2.99 -2.50
C THR A 176 -25.19 3.40 -1.18
N MET A 177 -23.86 3.31 -1.07
CA MET A 177 -23.10 3.74 0.11
C MET A 177 -23.29 5.24 0.38
N ILE A 178 -23.26 6.06 -0.66
CA ILE A 178 -23.50 7.51 -0.57
C ILE A 178 -24.95 7.78 -0.14
N CYS A 179 -25.93 7.15 -0.79
CA CYS A 179 -27.36 7.34 -0.48
C CYS A 179 -27.74 6.89 0.94
N ARG A 180 -26.99 5.94 1.51
CA ARG A 180 -27.16 5.49 2.90
C ARG A 180 -26.44 6.40 3.92
N CYS A 181 -25.77 7.44 3.46
CA CYS A 181 -24.97 8.35 4.28
C CYS A 181 -23.96 7.61 5.15
N GLU A 182 -23.08 6.80 4.52
CA GLU A 182 -21.97 6.12 5.22
C GLU A 182 -21.29 7.09 6.19
N PRO A 183 -21.17 6.78 7.50
CA PRO A 183 -20.75 7.74 8.52
C PRO A 183 -19.38 8.37 8.24
N ASN A 184 -18.49 7.59 7.63
CA ASN A 184 -17.21 8.08 7.14
C ASN A 184 -17.32 8.53 5.68
N LYS A 185 -17.53 9.84 5.45
CA LYS A 185 -17.64 10.44 4.11
C LYS A 185 -16.44 10.21 3.20
N TYR A 186 -15.27 9.85 3.75
CA TYR A 186 -14.06 9.56 2.97
C TYR A 186 -14.05 8.15 2.36
N ARG A 187 -14.87 7.24 2.88
CA ARG A 187 -14.96 5.85 2.39
C ARG A 187 -15.53 5.76 0.96
N PRO A 188 -16.67 6.40 0.62
CA PRO A 188 -17.10 6.44 -0.78
C PRO A 188 -16.10 7.21 -1.66
N LEU A 189 -15.48 8.29 -1.17
CA LEU A 189 -14.44 9.02 -1.92
C LEU A 189 -13.22 8.16 -2.26
N GLN A 190 -12.79 7.29 -1.34
CA GLN A 190 -11.71 6.34 -1.59
C GLN A 190 -12.03 5.47 -2.82
N LEU A 191 -13.22 4.87 -2.85
CA LEU A 191 -13.65 4.02 -3.96
C LEU A 191 -13.85 4.81 -5.27
N LEU A 192 -14.36 6.04 -5.19
CA LEU A 192 -14.47 6.94 -6.34
C LEU A 192 -13.10 7.27 -6.93
N CYS A 193 -12.11 7.57 -6.09
CA CYS A 193 -10.75 7.86 -6.52
C CYS A 193 -10.08 6.61 -7.12
N LEU A 194 -10.23 5.45 -6.48
CA LEU A 194 -9.70 4.19 -6.99
C LEU A 194 -10.33 3.83 -8.34
N LEU A 195 -11.66 3.93 -8.46
CA LEU A 195 -12.38 3.66 -9.69
C LEU A 195 -11.95 4.60 -10.82
N SER A 196 -11.89 5.91 -10.55
CA SER A 196 -11.49 6.92 -11.52
C SER A 196 -10.04 6.73 -11.96
N THR A 197 -9.09 6.55 -11.04
CA THR A 197 -7.67 6.37 -11.39
C THR A 197 -7.41 5.08 -12.17
N ALA A 198 -8.08 3.98 -11.84
CA ALA A 198 -7.99 2.72 -12.59
C ALA A 198 -8.59 2.82 -14.01
N ASN A 199 -9.60 3.69 -14.19
CA ASN A 199 -10.34 3.85 -15.45
C ASN A 199 -9.94 5.06 -16.32
N ASN A 200 -8.88 5.79 -15.94
CA ASN A 200 -8.50 7.07 -16.55
C ASN A 200 -9.67 8.09 -16.54
N GLY A 201 -10.38 8.19 -15.42
CA GLY A 201 -11.59 8.99 -15.27
C GLY A 201 -12.88 8.21 -15.52
N LEU A 202 -14.02 8.83 -15.23
CA LEU A 202 -15.35 8.27 -15.46
C LEU A 202 -16.04 8.93 -16.66
N THR A 203 -17.04 8.28 -17.25
CA THR A 203 -17.88 9.00 -18.23
C THR A 203 -18.54 10.20 -17.56
N ARG A 204 -18.85 11.23 -18.34
CA ARG A 204 -19.45 12.45 -17.81
C ARG A 204 -20.74 12.18 -17.03
N GLU A 205 -21.56 11.26 -17.53
CA GLU A 205 -22.79 10.81 -16.88
C GLU A 205 -22.55 10.22 -15.49
N TYR A 206 -21.66 9.22 -15.36
CA TYR A 206 -21.35 8.63 -14.05
C TYR A 206 -20.66 9.63 -13.12
N TYR A 207 -19.76 10.46 -13.64
CA TYR A 207 -19.08 11.50 -12.85
C TYR A 207 -20.08 12.51 -12.25
N GLU A 208 -20.97 13.06 -13.08
CA GLU A 208 -21.97 14.04 -12.64
C GLU A 208 -22.98 13.42 -11.68
N LEU A 209 -23.41 12.17 -11.92
CA LEU A 209 -24.28 11.41 -11.02
C LEU A 209 -23.64 11.29 -9.63
N LEU A 210 -22.41 10.76 -9.56
CA LEU A 210 -21.73 10.47 -8.30
C LEU A 210 -21.37 11.77 -7.55
N CYS A 211 -20.93 12.82 -8.26
CA CYS A 211 -20.70 14.15 -7.67
C CYS A 211 -21.98 14.69 -7.03
N ARG A 212 -23.09 14.69 -7.77
CA ARG A 212 -24.37 15.21 -7.29
C ARG A 212 -24.86 14.44 -6.07
N SER A 213 -24.84 13.10 -6.12
CA SER A 213 -25.24 12.27 -4.98
C SER A 213 -24.35 12.51 -3.76
N TYR A 214 -23.04 12.65 -3.96
CA TYR A 214 -22.10 12.93 -2.87
C TYR A 214 -22.38 14.28 -2.19
N LEU A 215 -22.55 15.35 -2.97
CA LEU A 215 -22.84 16.69 -2.44
C LEU A 215 -24.21 16.76 -1.75
N GLN A 216 -25.21 16.03 -2.24
CA GLN A 216 -26.52 15.93 -1.61
C GLN A 216 -26.47 15.20 -0.27
N ALA A 217 -25.66 14.14 -0.15
CA ALA A 217 -25.55 13.33 1.06
C ALA A 217 -24.65 13.97 2.13
N TYR A 218 -23.53 14.59 1.72
CA TYR A 218 -22.47 15.05 2.62
C TYR A 218 -22.30 16.58 2.68
N GLY A 219 -23.09 17.33 1.91
CA GLY A 219 -23.10 18.79 1.92
C GLY A 219 -22.29 19.44 0.79
N TYR A 220 -22.72 20.63 0.39
CA TYR A 220 -22.11 21.41 -0.71
C TYR A 220 -20.78 22.07 -0.34
N GLU A 221 -20.44 22.12 0.94
CA GLU A 221 -19.11 22.50 1.43
C GLU A 221 -17.98 21.61 0.88
N ASN A 222 -18.30 20.42 0.34
CA ASN A 222 -17.32 19.53 -0.28
C ASN A 222 -17.01 19.87 -1.76
N ILE A 223 -17.62 20.91 -2.35
CA ILE A 223 -17.29 21.35 -3.72
C ILE A 223 -15.78 21.61 -3.89
N PRO A 224 -15.08 22.37 -3.01
CA PRO A 224 -13.65 22.59 -3.13
C PRO A 224 -12.84 21.30 -3.06
N LEU A 225 -13.25 20.32 -2.24
CA LEU A 225 -12.62 19.01 -2.18
C LEU A 225 -12.75 18.28 -3.51
N LEU A 226 -13.96 18.18 -4.08
CA LEU A 226 -14.17 17.54 -5.38
C LEU A 226 -13.38 18.22 -6.50
N TYR A 227 -13.30 19.56 -6.48
CA TYR A 227 -12.49 20.33 -7.42
C TYR A 227 -11.00 19.99 -7.31
N LYS A 228 -10.45 19.91 -6.09
CA LYS A 228 -9.05 19.51 -5.87
C LYS A 228 -8.78 18.09 -6.34
N LEU A 229 -9.69 17.15 -6.05
CA LEU A 229 -9.57 15.77 -6.54
C LEU A 229 -9.56 15.71 -8.07
N GLU A 230 -10.36 16.54 -8.74
CA GLU A 230 -10.34 16.65 -10.20
C GLU A 230 -9.00 17.20 -10.71
N LYS A 231 -8.47 18.25 -10.07
CA LYS A 231 -7.16 18.85 -10.43
C LYS A 231 -5.99 17.90 -10.23
N LEU A 232 -6.06 17.04 -9.22
CA LEU A 232 -5.06 16.01 -8.95
C LEU A 232 -5.23 14.75 -9.82
N ASN A 233 -6.21 14.74 -10.74
CA ASN A 233 -6.61 13.57 -11.54
C ASN A 233 -6.96 12.34 -10.69
N LEU A 234 -7.46 12.55 -9.47
CA LEU A 234 -7.90 11.49 -8.57
C LEU A 234 -9.35 11.10 -8.83
N PHE A 235 -10.22 12.08 -9.06
CA PHE A 235 -11.63 11.86 -9.39
C PHE A 235 -12.08 12.88 -10.43
N HIS A 236 -12.22 12.45 -11.68
CA HIS A 236 -12.49 13.35 -12.80
C HIS A 236 -13.33 12.68 -13.90
N ALA A 237 -13.97 13.51 -14.73
CA ALA A 237 -14.56 13.05 -15.99
C ALA A 237 -13.46 12.73 -17.02
N LYS A 238 -13.69 11.71 -17.85
CA LYS A 238 -12.84 11.34 -18.99
C LYS A 238 -12.75 12.51 -19.97
N ARG A 239 -11.55 12.96 -20.29
CA ARG A 239 -11.30 13.96 -21.33
C ARG A 239 -11.01 13.23 -22.65
N SER A 240 -11.32 13.87 -23.78
CA SER A 240 -11.09 13.27 -25.12
C SER A 240 -9.62 12.92 -25.40
N CYS A 241 -8.68 13.49 -24.65
CA CYS A 241 -7.24 13.20 -24.71
C CYS A 241 -6.77 12.06 -23.79
N ASP A 242 -7.60 11.59 -22.86
CA ASP A 242 -7.23 10.58 -21.85
C ASP A 242 -7.41 9.13 -22.37
N VAL A 243 -7.88 9.02 -23.61
CA VAL A 243 -7.97 7.77 -24.34
C VAL A 243 -6.56 7.33 -24.74
N PRO A 244 -6.06 6.17 -24.28
CA PRO A 244 -4.77 5.68 -24.72
C PRO A 244 -4.79 5.49 -26.24
N ILE A 245 -3.96 6.26 -26.95
CA ILE A 245 -3.81 6.15 -28.40
C ILE A 245 -3.27 4.75 -28.70
N ALA A 246 -4.13 3.88 -29.24
CA ALA A 246 -3.69 2.62 -29.81
C ALA A 246 -2.90 2.93 -31.08
N ILE A 247 -1.57 3.01 -30.98
CA ILE A 247 -0.71 3.05 -32.17
C ILE A 247 -0.62 1.62 -32.70
N ASN A 248 -1.35 1.34 -33.78
CA ASN A 248 -1.15 0.12 -34.57
C ASN A 248 0.26 0.19 -35.17
N THR A 249 1.16 -0.71 -34.77
CA THR A 249 2.60 -0.71 -35.15
C THR A 249 2.88 -1.03 -36.62
N ASN A 250 1.86 -1.03 -37.50
CA ASN A 250 2.01 -1.37 -38.91
C ASN A 250 1.83 -0.18 -39.88
N THR A 251 1.90 1.07 -39.40
CA THR A 251 1.87 2.25 -40.29
C THR A 251 3.25 2.92 -40.36
N PRO A 252 3.83 3.11 -41.56
CA PRO A 252 5.11 3.79 -41.72
C PRO A 252 5.06 5.21 -41.17
N ALA A 253 6.19 5.68 -40.64
CA ALA A 253 6.38 6.93 -39.90
C ALA A 253 6.18 8.26 -40.72
N GLY A 254 5.41 8.23 -41.80
CA GLY A 254 5.36 9.27 -42.81
C GLY A 254 4.07 10.08 -42.94
N PHE A 255 3.13 10.03 -41.99
CA PHE A 255 1.92 10.86 -42.04
C PHE A 255 1.41 11.20 -40.62
N ARG A 256 2.07 12.15 -39.94
CA ARG A 256 1.58 12.74 -38.69
C ARG A 256 1.36 14.23 -38.91
N GLY A 257 0.10 14.66 -38.85
CA GLY A 257 -0.30 16.06 -39.00
C GLY A 257 -1.80 16.22 -38.91
N ASP A 258 -2.53 15.95 -40.00
CA ASP A 258 -3.94 16.37 -40.08
C ASP A 258 -4.97 15.23 -40.26
N ALA A 259 -4.55 14.04 -40.70
CA ALA A 259 -5.48 12.93 -40.95
C ALA A 259 -6.00 12.28 -39.65
N ILE A 260 -5.18 12.26 -38.59
CA ILE A 260 -5.52 11.67 -37.28
C ILE A 260 -6.60 12.49 -36.57
N LEU A 261 -6.58 13.82 -36.71
CA LEU A 261 -7.56 14.72 -36.09
C LEU A 261 -8.94 14.63 -36.76
N LYS A 262 -8.98 14.37 -38.08
CA LYS A 262 -10.23 14.15 -38.82
C LYS A 262 -10.82 12.75 -38.61
N MET A 263 -9.98 11.70 -38.56
CA MET A 263 -10.46 10.35 -38.18
C MET A 263 -10.91 10.29 -36.71
N GLY A 264 -10.25 11.01 -35.79
CA GLY A 264 -10.63 11.04 -34.38
C GLY A 264 -12.05 11.56 -34.14
N LYS A 265 -12.53 12.51 -34.95
CA LYS A 265 -13.91 13.02 -34.88
C LYS A 265 -14.94 12.03 -35.43
N GLN A 266 -14.59 11.27 -36.46
CA GLN A 266 -15.49 10.31 -37.11
C GLN A 266 -15.56 8.97 -36.36
N VAL A 267 -14.50 8.60 -35.65
CA VAL A 267 -14.45 7.43 -34.77
C VAL A 267 -15.17 7.71 -33.45
N ALA A 268 -15.07 8.93 -32.89
CA ALA A 268 -15.75 9.31 -31.65
C ALA A 268 -17.29 9.26 -31.72
N GLN A 269 -17.89 9.49 -32.89
CA GLN A 269 -19.36 9.45 -33.07
C GLN A 269 -19.94 8.03 -33.23
N ASN A 270 -19.13 7.02 -33.57
CA ASN A 270 -19.59 5.63 -33.75
C ASN A 270 -19.23 4.72 -32.56
N LEU A 271 -18.65 5.26 -31.49
CA LEU A 271 -18.11 4.53 -30.34
C LEU A 271 -19.05 4.49 -29.13
N THR A 272 -20.32 4.85 -29.27
CA THR A 272 -21.16 5.15 -28.10
C THR A 272 -21.53 3.97 -27.23
N GLU A 273 -21.51 2.70 -27.66
CA GLU A 273 -22.05 1.62 -26.80
C GLU A 273 -21.36 0.25 -26.85
N LYS A 274 -20.34 0.00 -27.70
CA LYS A 274 -19.76 -1.36 -27.85
C LYS A 274 -18.24 -1.47 -27.75
N THR A 275 -17.56 -0.50 -27.13
CA THR A 275 -16.08 -0.47 -27.11
C THR A 275 -15.53 -0.19 -25.72
N GLN A 276 -15.94 -1.00 -24.74
CA GLN A 276 -15.36 -1.04 -23.38
C GLN A 276 -13.88 -1.50 -23.32
N THR A 277 -13.21 -1.69 -24.45
CA THR A 277 -11.86 -2.30 -24.52
C THR A 277 -10.77 -1.39 -25.09
N GLN A 278 -10.91 -0.06 -24.97
CA GLN A 278 -9.72 0.79 -24.94
C GLN A 278 -9.08 0.67 -23.55
N LYS A 279 -8.18 -0.31 -23.42
CA LYS A 279 -7.47 -0.66 -22.18
C LYS A 279 -6.81 0.57 -21.54
N THR A 280 -7.17 0.88 -20.30
CA THR A 280 -6.73 2.05 -19.52
C THR A 280 -5.21 2.03 -19.29
N PHE A 281 -4.63 3.15 -18.83
CA PHE A 281 -3.19 3.18 -18.52
C PHE A 281 -2.84 2.18 -17.43
N PHE A 282 -3.68 2.12 -16.39
CA PHE A 282 -3.53 1.14 -15.34
C PHE A 282 -3.63 -0.28 -15.87
N HIS A 283 -4.61 -0.62 -16.73
CA HIS A 283 -4.69 -1.96 -17.32
C HIS A 283 -3.41 -2.35 -18.07
N TYR A 284 -2.87 -1.42 -18.85
CA TYR A 284 -1.64 -1.65 -19.59
C TYR A 284 -0.47 -1.98 -18.65
N ILE A 285 -0.25 -1.14 -17.64
CA ILE A 285 0.84 -1.31 -16.68
C ILE A 285 0.62 -2.55 -15.81
N ALA A 286 -0.61 -2.78 -15.34
CA ALA A 286 -0.98 -3.93 -14.54
C ALA A 286 -0.67 -5.24 -15.26
N LYS A 287 -0.97 -5.33 -16.56
CA LYS A 287 -0.60 -6.48 -17.38
C LYS A 287 0.91 -6.54 -17.64
N ARG A 288 1.55 -5.40 -17.95
CA ARG A 288 2.98 -5.33 -18.32
C ARG A 288 3.91 -5.69 -17.17
N LEU A 289 3.52 -5.35 -15.94
CA LEU A 289 4.27 -5.54 -14.71
C LEU A 289 3.69 -6.61 -13.79
N ASN A 290 2.65 -7.33 -14.23
CA ASN A 290 1.95 -8.35 -13.45
C ASN A 290 1.53 -7.84 -12.05
N LEU A 291 0.83 -6.71 -12.01
CA LEU A 291 0.38 -6.10 -10.76
C LEU A 291 -0.85 -6.78 -10.17
N THR A 292 -1.68 -7.41 -10.99
CA THR A 292 -2.88 -8.15 -10.58
C THR A 292 -2.67 -9.63 -10.87
N PRO A 293 -1.96 -10.35 -9.99
CA PRO A 293 -1.62 -11.74 -10.23
C PRO A 293 -2.86 -12.66 -10.17
N ASP A 294 -2.84 -13.73 -10.96
CA ASP A 294 -3.88 -14.76 -10.89
C ASP A 294 -3.72 -15.60 -9.62
N LEU A 295 -4.70 -15.48 -8.72
CA LEU A 295 -4.75 -16.18 -7.43
C LEU A 295 -4.55 -17.70 -7.57
N ASN A 296 -5.00 -18.29 -8.68
CA ASN A 296 -4.89 -19.74 -8.93
C ASN A 296 -3.48 -20.20 -9.32
N GLN A 297 -2.66 -19.28 -9.82
CA GLN A 297 -1.29 -19.55 -10.30
C GLN A 297 -0.25 -19.29 -9.20
N GLN A 298 -0.46 -18.29 -8.35
CA GLN A 298 0.47 -17.94 -7.26
C GLN A 298 0.54 -19.02 -6.16
N ALA A 299 -0.59 -19.64 -5.79
CA ALA A 299 -0.62 -20.71 -4.78
C ALA A 299 0.27 -21.92 -5.13
N ARG A 300 0.69 -22.04 -6.41
CA ARG A 300 1.48 -23.18 -6.91
C ARG A 300 2.96 -22.87 -7.12
N THR A 301 3.38 -21.60 -7.18
CA THR A 301 4.67 -21.22 -7.77
C THR A 301 5.69 -20.60 -6.81
N THR A 302 5.29 -20.04 -5.67
CA THR A 302 6.24 -19.43 -4.71
C THR A 302 5.89 -19.77 -3.25
N PRO A 303 6.68 -20.60 -2.56
CA PRO A 303 6.44 -20.97 -1.15
C PRO A 303 6.87 -19.88 -0.14
N GLY A 304 7.10 -18.64 -0.58
CA GLY A 304 7.64 -17.54 0.24
C GLY A 304 6.76 -16.28 0.24
N PRO A 305 7.12 -15.27 1.05
CA PRO A 305 6.38 -14.01 1.12
C PRO A 305 6.38 -13.29 -0.24
N ASP A 306 5.20 -12.97 -0.77
CA ASP A 306 5.01 -12.17 -1.99
C ASP A 306 4.61 -10.74 -1.61
N MET A 307 5.11 -9.75 -2.35
CA MET A 307 4.67 -8.35 -2.21
C MET A 307 3.14 -8.21 -2.34
N ALA A 308 2.49 -9.07 -3.12
CA ALA A 308 1.04 -9.05 -3.30
C ALA A 308 0.26 -9.28 -1.99
N ASP A 309 0.85 -9.99 -1.02
CA ASP A 309 0.20 -10.34 0.25
C ASP A 309 -0.22 -9.10 1.05
N VAL A 310 0.42 -7.94 0.87
CA VAL A 310 0.06 -6.71 1.60
C VAL A 310 -1.32 -6.15 1.22
N PHE A 311 -1.88 -6.63 0.10
CA PHE A 311 -3.23 -6.36 -0.40
C PHE A 311 -4.00 -7.66 -0.70
N GLY A 312 -3.78 -8.70 0.12
CA GLY A 312 -4.55 -9.95 0.03
C GLY A 312 -4.26 -10.79 -1.22
N SER A 313 -3.08 -10.63 -1.81
CA SER A 313 -2.63 -11.31 -3.03
C SER A 313 -3.39 -10.92 -4.30
N VAL A 314 -4.18 -9.83 -4.25
CA VAL A 314 -4.96 -9.31 -5.38
C VAL A 314 -4.18 -8.26 -6.17
N TYR A 315 -3.29 -7.54 -5.50
CA TYR A 315 -2.56 -6.42 -6.08
C TYR A 315 -1.16 -6.30 -5.51
N VAL A 316 -0.19 -6.06 -6.39
CA VAL A 316 1.18 -5.67 -6.06
C VAL A 316 1.29 -4.16 -6.27
N PRO A 317 1.70 -3.38 -5.25
CA PRO A 317 1.84 -1.95 -5.40
C PRO A 317 2.76 -1.59 -6.57
N LEU A 318 2.26 -0.76 -7.50
CA LEU A 318 3.00 -0.32 -8.69
C LEU A 318 4.35 0.28 -8.30
N SER A 319 4.38 1.12 -7.27
CA SER A 319 5.62 1.70 -6.74
C SER A 319 6.67 0.63 -6.40
N CYS A 320 6.26 -0.43 -5.70
CA CYS A 320 7.14 -1.50 -5.25
C CYS A 320 7.61 -2.38 -6.42
N ARG A 321 6.75 -2.62 -7.41
CA ARG A 321 7.11 -3.37 -8.62
C ARG A 321 8.07 -2.59 -9.51
N LEU A 322 7.89 -1.28 -9.65
CA LEU A 322 8.84 -0.40 -10.36
C LEU A 322 10.20 -0.39 -9.66
N ILE A 323 10.22 -0.31 -8.33
CA ILE A 323 11.46 -0.40 -7.53
C ILE A 323 12.15 -1.75 -7.75
N GLU A 324 11.41 -2.86 -7.74
CA GLU A 324 11.97 -4.18 -8.04
C GLU A 324 12.58 -4.24 -9.45
N GLU A 325 11.87 -3.75 -10.48
CA GLU A 325 12.40 -3.72 -11.85
C GLU A 325 13.61 -2.80 -11.99
N ALA A 326 13.65 -1.66 -11.29
CA ALA A 326 14.80 -0.78 -11.26
C ALA A 326 16.05 -1.46 -10.66
N LEU A 327 15.86 -2.32 -9.66
CA LEU A 327 16.94 -3.03 -8.99
C LEU A 327 17.41 -4.27 -9.78
N LEU A 328 16.47 -5.02 -10.37
CA LEU A 328 16.78 -6.29 -11.05
C LEU A 328 17.05 -6.14 -12.54
N ASN A 329 16.26 -5.32 -13.25
CA ASN A 329 16.29 -5.22 -14.70
C ASN A 329 16.26 -3.76 -15.21
N PRO A 330 17.32 -2.94 -14.97
CA PRO A 330 17.35 -1.55 -15.43
C PRO A 330 17.08 -1.34 -16.93
N ALA A 331 17.48 -2.32 -17.77
CA ALA A 331 17.22 -2.30 -19.20
C ALA A 331 15.72 -2.42 -19.51
N LYS A 332 14.98 -3.29 -18.79
CA LYS A 332 13.52 -3.41 -18.95
C LYS A 332 12.80 -2.15 -18.51
N LEU A 333 13.29 -1.48 -17.46
CA LEU A 333 12.75 -0.20 -17.01
C LEU A 333 12.89 0.87 -18.11
N SER A 334 14.02 0.92 -18.81
CA SER A 334 14.23 1.86 -19.91
C SER A 334 13.31 1.58 -21.10
N THR A 335 13.04 0.30 -21.42
CA THR A 335 12.05 -0.08 -22.42
C THR A 335 10.64 0.33 -22.00
N LEU A 336 10.28 0.07 -20.74
CA LEU A 336 9.00 0.48 -20.17
C LEU A 336 8.82 2.00 -20.22
N GLN A 337 9.87 2.77 -19.89
CA GLN A 337 9.87 4.22 -19.99
C GLN A 337 9.46 4.68 -21.39
N HIS A 338 10.13 4.16 -22.42
CA HIS A 338 9.79 4.48 -23.82
C HIS A 338 8.36 4.09 -24.19
N GLU A 339 7.90 2.90 -23.79
CA GLU A 339 6.52 2.43 -24.01
C GLU A 339 5.49 3.38 -23.37
N LEU A 340 5.77 3.84 -22.14
CA LEU A 340 4.88 4.72 -21.38
C LEU A 340 4.87 6.15 -21.94
N LEU A 341 6.02 6.67 -22.37
CA LEU A 341 6.14 7.96 -23.05
C LEU A 341 5.35 8.00 -24.35
N GLN A 342 5.44 6.96 -25.17
CA GLN A 342 4.67 6.86 -26.42
C GLN A 342 3.16 6.83 -26.19
N ARG A 343 2.73 6.40 -25.00
CA ARG A 343 1.33 6.32 -24.60
C ARG A 343 0.85 7.58 -23.88
N GLY A 344 1.73 8.52 -23.55
CA GLY A 344 1.38 9.74 -22.81
C GLY A 344 1.12 9.50 -21.33
N TYR A 345 1.75 8.48 -20.73
CA TYR A 345 1.60 8.22 -19.30
C TYR A 345 2.23 9.35 -18.46
N PRO A 346 1.49 9.95 -17.51
CA PRO A 346 2.03 10.99 -16.63
C PRO A 346 3.24 10.47 -15.81
N GLY A 347 4.33 11.22 -15.79
CA GLY A 347 5.53 10.87 -15.02
C GLY A 347 6.43 9.80 -15.66
N ALA A 348 6.16 9.40 -16.91
CA ALA A 348 7.04 8.46 -17.62
C ALA A 348 8.44 9.03 -17.87
N ASP A 349 8.59 10.35 -18.03
CA ASP A 349 9.90 10.99 -18.24
C ASP A 349 10.86 10.76 -17.06
N ASP A 350 10.33 10.59 -15.84
CA ASP A 350 11.10 10.42 -14.61
C ASP A 350 11.48 8.97 -14.29
N LEU A 351 11.07 8.01 -15.13
CA LEU A 351 11.36 6.58 -14.96
C LEU A 351 12.73 6.19 -15.58
N TYR A 352 13.83 6.66 -14.99
CA TYR A 352 15.18 6.32 -15.44
C TYR A 352 16.12 5.89 -14.31
N SER A 353 17.23 5.25 -14.68
CA SER A 353 18.29 4.84 -13.76
C SER A 353 19.62 5.44 -14.19
N HIS A 354 20.24 6.23 -13.31
CA HIS A 354 21.62 6.68 -13.51
C HIS A 354 22.59 5.78 -12.76
N ARG A 355 23.58 5.26 -13.49
CA ARG A 355 24.76 4.64 -12.89
C ARG A 355 25.88 5.67 -12.85
N SER A 356 26.29 6.08 -11.66
CA SER A 356 27.47 6.95 -11.51
C SER A 356 28.69 6.22 -12.07
N SER A 357 29.39 6.87 -13.01
CA SER A 357 30.65 6.38 -13.57
C SER A 357 31.79 6.65 -12.57
N GLY A 358 31.74 6.03 -11.40
CA GLY A 358 32.69 6.24 -10.30
C GLY A 358 33.32 4.93 -9.85
N VAL A 359 34.62 4.79 -10.14
CA VAL A 359 35.58 3.79 -9.63
C VAL A 359 35.06 2.34 -9.62
N SER A 360 35.35 1.64 -10.71
CA SER A 360 35.38 0.18 -10.81
C SER A 360 36.50 -0.40 -9.94
N THR A 361 36.49 -0.18 -8.62
CA THR A 361 37.09 -1.18 -7.75
C THR A 361 36.17 -2.37 -7.81
N ARG A 362 36.57 -3.33 -8.65
CA ARG A 362 36.08 -4.69 -8.76
C ARG A 362 36.31 -5.41 -7.43
N ALA A 363 35.76 -4.88 -6.35
CA ALA A 363 35.68 -5.56 -5.09
C ALA A 363 34.67 -6.69 -5.28
N GLN A 364 35.15 -7.88 -5.02
CA GLN A 364 34.42 -9.13 -4.98
C GLN A 364 33.28 -9.01 -3.96
N PHE A 365 32.18 -8.35 -4.30
CA PHE A 365 31.03 -8.17 -3.40
C PHE A 365 29.97 -9.24 -3.62
N HIS A 366 30.40 -10.50 -3.76
CA HIS A 366 29.49 -11.63 -3.88
C HIS A 366 28.79 -11.99 -2.54
N GLU A 367 29.13 -11.33 -1.43
CA GLU A 367 28.57 -11.61 -0.09
C GLU A 367 28.01 -10.38 0.67
N VAL A 368 28.09 -9.16 0.11
CA VAL A 368 27.75 -7.95 0.88
C VAL A 368 26.30 -7.54 0.70
N GLN A 369 25.58 -7.47 1.82
CA GLN A 369 24.23 -6.90 1.91
C GLN A 369 24.19 -5.49 1.30
N GLN A 370 23.36 -5.28 0.27
CA GLN A 370 23.28 -4.00 -0.43
C GLN A 370 22.34 -3.04 0.30
N ALA A 371 22.87 -1.88 0.68
CA ALA A 371 22.10 -0.82 1.34
C ALA A 371 21.42 0.07 0.29
N ILE A 372 20.08 0.09 0.31
CA ILE A 372 19.24 0.83 -0.64
C ILE A 372 18.42 1.86 0.15
N LEU A 373 18.55 3.13 -0.21
CA LEU A 373 17.70 4.21 0.32
C LEU A 373 16.56 4.46 -0.66
N VAL A 374 15.32 4.27 -0.22
CA VAL A 374 14.10 4.59 -0.98
C VAL A 374 13.48 5.85 -0.40
N VAL A 375 13.43 6.91 -1.20
CA VAL A 375 12.84 8.20 -0.85
C VAL A 375 11.49 8.31 -1.57
N PHE A 376 10.40 8.38 -0.80
CA PHE A 376 9.06 8.59 -1.35
C PHE A 376 8.69 10.07 -1.25
N ILE A 377 8.74 10.76 -2.38
CA ILE A 377 8.33 12.16 -2.53
C ILE A 377 6.82 12.19 -2.67
N GLY A 378 6.14 12.93 -1.80
CA GLY A 378 4.67 12.87 -1.71
C GLY A 378 4.16 11.68 -0.90
N GLY A 379 5.03 10.94 -0.22
CA GLY A 379 4.72 9.93 0.79
C GLY A 379 4.37 8.53 0.28
N CYS A 380 4.21 7.59 1.21
CA CYS A 380 3.88 6.19 0.92
C CYS A 380 2.96 5.59 1.98
N THR A 381 2.41 4.42 1.71
CA THR A 381 1.64 3.62 2.67
C THR A 381 2.54 2.70 3.48
N GLN A 382 2.03 2.19 4.60
CA GLN A 382 2.75 1.19 5.38
C GLN A 382 2.84 -0.15 4.64
N SER A 383 1.82 -0.49 3.84
CA SER A 383 1.85 -1.66 2.94
C SER A 383 2.96 -1.59 1.90
N GLU A 384 3.29 -0.44 1.33
CA GLU A 384 4.43 -0.31 0.40
C GLU A 384 5.77 -0.58 1.09
N ILE A 385 5.96 -0.05 2.29
CA ILE A 385 7.15 -0.32 3.10
C ILE A 385 7.25 -1.82 3.39
N ASN A 386 6.15 -2.45 3.78
CA ASN A 386 6.11 -3.88 4.09
C ASN A 386 6.31 -4.76 2.85
N ALA A 387 5.77 -4.38 1.69
CA ALA A 387 6.03 -5.07 0.44
C ALA A 387 7.51 -5.08 0.09
N LEU A 388 8.21 -3.94 0.20
CA LEU A 388 9.65 -3.87 -0.05
C LEU A 388 10.48 -4.66 0.98
N ARG A 389 10.04 -4.72 2.25
CA ARG A 389 10.63 -5.63 3.25
C ARG A 389 10.46 -7.10 2.84
N MET A 390 9.28 -7.49 2.37
CA MET A 390 9.01 -8.86 1.88
C MET A 390 9.86 -9.18 0.64
N LEU A 391 10.03 -8.22 -0.26
CA LEU A 391 10.92 -8.34 -1.42
C LEU A 391 12.38 -8.62 -1.01
N ALA A 392 12.87 -7.96 0.03
CA ALA A 392 14.21 -8.24 0.57
C ALA A 392 14.35 -9.65 1.18
N MET A 393 13.25 -10.25 1.65
CA MET A 393 13.23 -11.60 2.22
C MET A 393 13.08 -12.69 1.15
N SER A 394 12.36 -12.42 0.06
CA SER A 394 12.01 -13.44 -0.94
C SER A 394 13.13 -13.76 -1.94
N LYS A 395 14.10 -12.86 -2.12
CA LYS A 395 15.21 -13.05 -3.08
C LYS A 395 16.42 -13.67 -2.39
N CYS A 396 16.60 -14.99 -2.55
CA CYS A 396 17.71 -15.73 -1.91
C CYS A 396 19.11 -15.34 -2.40
N ASN A 397 19.23 -14.82 -3.63
CA ASN A 397 20.53 -14.59 -4.27
C ASN A 397 21.12 -13.19 -3.98
N ILE A 398 20.32 -12.25 -3.46
CA ILE A 398 20.77 -10.87 -3.20
C ILE A 398 20.18 -10.42 -1.86
N LYS A 399 21.04 -10.08 -0.89
CA LYS A 399 20.59 -9.54 0.39
C LYS A 399 20.41 -8.03 0.29
N TRP A 400 19.17 -7.57 0.18
CA TRP A 400 18.85 -6.15 0.23
C TRP A 400 18.59 -5.68 1.66
N GLN A 401 19.02 -4.45 1.95
CA GLN A 401 18.63 -3.72 3.15
C GLN A 401 18.03 -2.39 2.74
N PHE A 402 16.71 -2.29 2.83
CA PHE A 402 15.98 -1.07 2.55
C PHE A 402 15.99 -0.11 3.74
N TYR A 403 16.25 1.15 3.45
CA TYR A 403 16.02 2.29 4.32
C TYR A 403 14.98 3.18 3.65
N PHE A 404 13.96 3.60 4.40
CA PHE A 404 12.84 4.36 3.87
C PHE A 404 12.89 5.80 4.37
N ALA A 405 12.72 6.75 3.45
CA ALA A 405 12.61 8.18 3.75
C ALA A 405 11.39 8.77 3.02
N PRO A 406 10.17 8.50 3.52
CA PRO A 406 8.96 9.09 2.96
C PRO A 406 8.74 10.50 3.51
N THR A 407 8.19 11.40 2.69
CA THR A 407 7.76 12.73 3.18
C THR A 407 6.57 12.64 4.12
N ASN A 408 5.72 11.62 3.96
CA ASN A 408 4.65 11.28 4.87
C ASN A 408 4.27 9.80 4.75
N ILE A 409 3.64 9.24 5.78
CA ILE A 409 2.97 7.94 5.71
C ILE A 409 1.49 8.19 5.49
N TRP A 410 0.87 7.57 4.50
CA TRP A 410 -0.51 7.78 4.13
C TRP A 410 -1.38 6.55 4.41
N THR A 411 -2.61 6.85 4.81
CA THR A 411 -3.78 5.99 4.58
C THR A 411 -4.70 6.73 3.61
N HIS A 412 -5.60 6.03 2.94
CA HIS A 412 -6.61 6.65 2.06
C HIS A 412 -7.36 7.79 2.75
N THR A 413 -7.73 7.61 4.03
CA THR A 413 -8.44 8.63 4.82
C THR A 413 -7.55 9.82 5.15
N ARG A 414 -6.28 9.59 5.52
CA ARG A 414 -5.34 10.68 5.85
C ARG A 414 -5.05 11.53 4.61
N LEU A 415 -4.85 10.89 3.45
CA LEU A 415 -4.63 11.56 2.18
C LEU A 415 -5.82 12.45 1.79
N LEU A 416 -7.05 11.93 1.86
CA LEU A 416 -8.25 12.70 1.51
C LEU A 416 -8.48 13.89 2.47
N LYS A 417 -8.22 13.69 3.77
CA LYS A 417 -8.28 14.79 4.75
C LYS A 417 -7.27 15.89 4.48
N GLU A 418 -6.05 15.51 4.10
CA GLU A 418 -5.00 16.48 3.76
C GLU A 418 -5.38 17.28 2.50
N ILE A 419 -5.93 16.62 1.48
CA ILE A 419 -6.43 17.28 0.27
C ILE A 419 -7.56 18.24 0.63
N GLU A 420 -8.50 17.83 1.49
CA GLU A 420 -9.57 18.73 1.96
C GLU A 420 -9.01 19.96 2.68
N ALA A 421 -8.05 19.76 3.58
CA ALA A 421 -7.46 20.81 4.42
C ALA A 421 -6.47 21.75 3.69
N SER A 422 -5.88 21.32 2.58
CA SER A 422 -4.94 22.15 1.79
C SER A 422 -5.56 23.49 1.39
N GLN A 423 -4.77 24.57 1.36
CA GLN A 423 -5.29 25.90 1.00
C GLN A 423 -5.35 26.12 -0.51
#